data_AF-S9PMD8-F1
#
_entry.id   AF-S9PMD8-F1
#
_cell.length_a   1.000
_cell.length_b   1.000
_cell.length_c   1.000
_cell.angle_alpha   90.00
_cell.angle_beta   90.00
_cell.angle_gamma   90.00
#
_symmetry.space_group_name_H-M   'P 1'
#
loop_
_entity.id
_entity.type
_entity.pdbx_description
1 polymer ?
#
loop_
_entity_poly.entity_id
_entity_poly.type
_entity_poly.pdbx_seq_one_letter_code
_entity_poly.pdbx_strand_id
1 'polypeptide(L)'
;MDFLLCAMKISKALTLTFAGIIVVSSLVVVFSPSSKSPPLKSWSKRQLILYCERNSLSTSGSYIDLLTRVEQHQKSRASTG
;
A
#
# COMPACT_ATOMS: atom_id res chain seq x y z
N MET A 1 -4.58 -0.60 48.58
CA MET A 1 -5.01 -2.01 48.64
C MET A 1 -6.32 -2.00 47.87
N ASP A 2 -6.47 -2.45 46.62
CA ASP A 2 -6.17 -3.81 46.13
C ASP A 2 -6.13 -3.93 44.57
N PHE A 3 -5.86 -2.86 43.81
CA PHE A 3 -5.83 -2.96 42.33
C PHE A 3 -4.42 -3.10 41.71
N LEU A 4 -3.35 -2.84 42.47
CA LEU A 4 -1.95 -3.07 42.01
C LEU A 4 -1.39 -4.46 42.38
N LEU A 5 -2.09 -5.24 43.21
CA LEU A 5 -1.62 -6.56 43.67
C LEU A 5 -2.00 -7.72 42.74
N CYS A 6 -2.85 -7.48 41.73
CA CYS A 6 -3.15 -8.46 40.69
C CYS A 6 -2.17 -8.42 39.51
N ALA A 7 -1.34 -7.38 39.40
CA ALA A 7 -0.36 -7.26 38.32
C ALA A 7 0.98 -7.99 38.59
N MET A 8 1.19 -8.46 39.83
CA MET A 8 2.48 -9.01 40.29
C MET A 8 2.43 -10.53 40.55
N LYS A 9 1.62 -11.31 39.81
CA LYS A 9 1.59 -12.77 39.95
C LYS A 9 1.40 -13.57 38.65
N ILE A 10 2.10 -13.19 37.57
CA ILE A 10 2.58 -14.16 36.55
C ILE A 10 4.01 -13.80 36.10
N SER A 11 4.82 -13.29 37.03
CA SER A 11 6.26 -13.26 36.82
C SER A 11 6.80 -14.69 36.87
N LYS A 12 7.63 -15.03 35.87
CA LYS A 12 8.46 -16.24 35.75
C LYS A 12 7.72 -17.52 35.33
N ALA A 13 7.32 -17.57 34.06
CA ALA A 13 7.54 -18.72 33.17
C ALA A 13 6.71 -18.59 31.90
N LEU A 14 7.19 -17.81 30.93
CA LEU A 14 6.79 -18.06 29.53
C LEU A 14 7.89 -17.59 28.57
N THR A 15 9.11 -18.08 28.81
CA THR A 15 10.14 -18.11 27.76
C THR A 15 9.80 -19.27 26.84
N LEU A 16 8.78 -19.08 25.99
CA LEU A 16 8.37 -20.07 25.01
C LEU A 16 9.30 -19.93 23.81
N THR A 17 10.28 -20.83 23.73
CA THR A 17 11.19 -21.01 22.59
C THR A 17 10.36 -21.45 21.39
N PHE A 18 9.94 -20.49 20.57
CA PHE A 18 9.25 -20.77 19.31
C PHE A 18 10.24 -21.23 18.23
N ALA A 19 10.76 -22.45 18.37
CA ALA A 19 11.49 -23.16 17.31
C ALA A 19 10.56 -24.10 16.50
N GLY A 20 9.23 -23.93 16.58
CA GLY A 20 8.28 -24.89 16.03
C GLY A 20 6.87 -24.36 15.80
N ILE A 21 6.72 -23.17 15.20
CA ILE A 21 5.46 -22.78 14.56
C ILE A 21 5.74 -22.64 13.07
N ILE A 22 5.64 -23.76 12.35
CA ILE A 22 5.56 -23.76 10.90
C ILE A 22 4.16 -24.28 10.55
N VAL A 23 3.55 -23.61 9.58
CA VAL A 23 2.36 -24.01 8.81
C VAL A 23 1.00 -23.64 9.45
N VAL A 24 0.22 -22.89 8.65
CA VAL A 24 -1.22 -22.54 8.81
C VAL A 24 -1.60 -21.33 9.68
N SER A 25 -1.11 -20.15 9.33
CA SER A 25 -1.98 -18.95 9.32
C SER A 25 -1.39 -17.87 8.43
N SER A 26 -1.29 -18.20 7.14
CA SER A 26 -0.98 -17.23 6.07
C SER A 26 -2.19 -16.37 5.71
N LEU A 27 -2.89 -15.83 6.71
CA LEU A 27 -3.65 -14.60 6.53
C LEU A 27 -2.82 -13.45 7.10
N VAL A 28 -1.57 -13.37 6.63
CA VAL A 28 -1.01 -12.05 6.38
C VAL A 28 -2.00 -11.45 5.40
N VAL A 29 -2.87 -10.56 5.87
CA VAL A 29 -3.40 -9.50 5.03
C VAL A 29 -2.14 -8.91 4.43
N VAL A 30 -1.87 -9.31 3.18
CA VAL A 30 -0.87 -8.71 2.34
C VAL A 30 -1.41 -7.31 2.09
N PHE A 31 -1.30 -6.45 3.10
CA PHE A 31 -0.84 -5.09 2.90
C PHE A 31 0.57 -5.27 2.37
N SER A 32 0.67 -5.73 1.11
CA SER A 32 1.78 -5.32 0.31
C SER A 32 1.68 -3.81 0.38
N PRO A 33 2.71 -3.09 0.86
CA PRO A 33 2.94 -1.74 0.38
C PRO A 33 3.35 -1.85 -1.10
N SER A 34 2.56 -2.55 -1.92
CA SER A 34 2.49 -2.28 -3.33
C SER A 34 1.75 -0.96 -3.34
N SER A 35 2.52 0.10 -3.18
CA SER A 35 2.34 1.43 -3.77
C SER A 35 2.14 1.37 -5.29
N LYS A 36 1.59 0.26 -5.80
CA LYS A 36 1.07 0.10 -7.13
C LYS A 36 -0.28 0.79 -7.08
N SER A 37 -0.20 2.11 -7.25
CA SER A 37 -1.33 2.95 -7.63
C SER A 37 -2.28 2.12 -8.49
N PRO A 38 -3.60 2.16 -8.21
CA PRO A 38 -4.58 1.32 -8.89
C PRO A 38 -4.30 1.32 -10.39
N PRO A 39 -4.40 0.16 -11.07
CA PRO A 39 -3.97 0.02 -12.45
C PRO A 39 -4.55 1.17 -13.27
N LEU A 40 -3.72 1.88 -14.03
CA LEU A 40 -4.11 3.08 -14.78
C LEU A 40 -5.43 2.93 -15.54
N LYS A 41 -5.69 1.72 -16.05
CA LYS A 41 -6.91 1.33 -16.75
C LYS A 41 -8.20 1.42 -15.90
N SER A 42 -8.11 1.40 -14.57
CA SER A 42 -9.25 1.56 -13.65
C SER A 42 -9.53 3.02 -13.28
N TRP A 43 -8.71 3.97 -13.74
CA TRP A 43 -8.94 5.38 -13.46
C TRP A 43 -10.06 5.91 -14.33
N SER A 44 -10.94 6.70 -13.75
CA SER A 44 -11.94 7.44 -14.53
C SER A 44 -11.27 8.57 -15.35
N LYS A 45 -11.92 9.01 -16.43
CA LYS A 45 -11.45 10.19 -17.21
C LYS A 45 -11.19 11.40 -16.31
N ARG A 46 -12.04 11.62 -15.30
CA ARG A 46 -11.87 12.70 -14.31
C ARG A 46 -10.58 12.55 -13.51
N GLN A 47 -10.25 11.34 -13.06
CA GLN A 47 -9.00 11.08 -12.35
C GLN A 47 -7.77 11.30 -13.24
N LEU A 48 -7.84 10.91 -14.52
CA LEU A 48 -6.75 11.18 -15.47
C LEU A 48 -6.56 12.69 -15.69
N ILE A 49 -7.65 13.45 -15.83
CA ILE A 49 -7.58 14.92 -15.95
C ILE A 49 -6.94 15.52 -14.69
N LEU A 50 -7.40 15.16 -13.50
CA LEU A 50 -6.85 15.66 -12.24
C LEU A 50 -5.35 15.34 -12.09
N TYR A 51 -4.93 14.15 -12.51
CA TYR A 51 -3.52 13.80 -12.53
C TYR A 51 -2.74 14.68 -13.52
N CYS A 52 -3.28 14.89 -14.72
CA CYS A 52 -2.65 15.76 -15.70
C CYS A 52 -2.51 17.19 -15.16
N GLU A 53 -3.56 17.77 -14.58
CA GLU A 53 -3.54 19.10 -13.96
C GLU A 53 -2.47 19.21 -12.87
N ARG A 54 -2.41 18.21 -11.97
CA ARG A 54 -1.43 18.17 -10.87
C ARG A 54 0.02 18.10 -11.35
N ASN A 55 0.25 17.47 -12.50
CA ASN A 55 1.58 17.29 -13.07
C ASN A 55 1.86 18.26 -14.23
N SER A 56 1.04 19.30 -14.42
CA SER A 56 1.16 20.27 -15.51
C SER A 56 1.23 19.62 -16.90
N LEU A 57 0.55 18.48 -17.06
CA LEU A 57 0.36 17.80 -18.34
C LEU A 57 -0.90 18.33 -19.02
N SER A 58 -0.97 18.22 -20.34
CA SER A 58 -2.18 18.59 -21.07
C SER A 58 -3.39 17.75 -20.62
N THR A 59 -4.56 18.37 -20.55
CA THR A 59 -5.85 17.75 -20.21
C THR A 59 -6.76 17.59 -21.44
N SER A 60 -6.28 17.99 -22.63
CA SER A 60 -7.03 17.83 -23.88
C SER A 60 -6.94 16.40 -24.41
N GLY A 61 -8.03 15.96 -25.05
CA GLY A 61 -8.12 14.68 -25.76
C GLY A 61 -9.20 13.73 -25.25
N SER A 62 -9.17 12.52 -25.81
CA SER A 62 -10.00 11.39 -25.41
C SER A 62 -9.46 10.74 -24.12
N TYR A 63 -10.23 9.80 -23.56
CA TYR A 63 -9.77 9.01 -22.41
C TYR A 63 -8.44 8.29 -22.69
N ILE A 64 -8.27 7.76 -23.90
CA ILE A 64 -7.06 7.03 -24.31
C ILE A 64 -5.85 7.97 -24.38
N ASP A 65 -6.03 9.17 -24.94
CA ASP A 65 -4.95 10.18 -25.01
C ASP A 65 -4.44 10.57 -23.62
N LEU A 66 -5.37 10.76 -22.68
CA LEU A 66 -5.04 11.06 -21.29
C LEU A 66 -4.35 9.88 -20.60
N LEU A 67 -4.83 8.66 -20.83
CA LEU A 67 -4.26 7.44 -20.26
C LEU A 67 -2.81 7.23 -20.70
N THR A 68 -2.54 7.32 -22.01
CA THR A 68 -1.20 7.16 -22.58
C THR A 68 -0.24 8.22 -22.04
N ARG A 69 -0.69 9.48 -21.92
CA ARG A 69 0.14 10.57 -21.37
C ARG A 69 0.52 10.32 -19.91
N VAL A 70 -0.44 9.87 -19.10
CA VAL A 70 -0.21 9.55 -17.69
C VAL A 70 0.76 8.37 -17.57
N GLU A 71 0.58 7.32 -18.38
CA GLU A 71 1.44 6.14 -18.42
C GLU A 71 2.88 6.49 -18.80
N GLN A 72 3.07 7.29 -19.86
CA GLN A 72 4.39 7.76 -20.30
C GLN A 72 5.09 8.59 -19.22
N HIS A 73 4.35 9.49 -18.56
CA HIS A 73 4.89 10.30 -17.47
C HIS A 73 5.28 9.49 -16.23
N GLN A 74 4.51 8.44 -15.90
CA GLN A 74 4.89 7.52 -14.82
C GLN A 74 6.12 6.69 -15.19
N LYS A 75 6.19 6.20 -16.44
CA LYS A 75 7.31 5.41 -16.93
C LYS A 75 8.61 6.22 -16.92
N SER A 76 8.60 7.47 -17.37
CA SER A 76 9.80 8.33 -17.37
C SER A 76 10.34 8.59 -15.96
N ARG A 77 9.46 8.79 -14.98
CA ARG A 77 9.83 8.94 -13.57
C ARG A 77 10.37 7.65 -12.93
N ALA A 78 9.83 6.49 -13.30
CA ALA A 78 10.27 5.21 -12.75
C ALA A 78 11.70 4.82 -13.18
N SER A 79 12.18 5.34 -14.30
CA SER A 79 13.55 5.14 -14.81
C SER A 79 14.59 6.13 -14.26
N THR A 80 14.20 7.07 -13.39
CA THR A 80 15.13 7.95 -12.67
C THR A 80 15.37 7.39 -11.27
N GLY A 81 15.87 6.16 -11.20
CA GLY A 81 16.21 5.44 -9.97
C GLY A 81 17.45 4.60 -10.17
#